data_AF-A0A953LMG1-F1
#
_entry.id   AF-A0A953LMG1-F1
#
_cell.length_a   1.000
_cell.length_b   1.000
_cell.length_c   1.000
_cell.angle_alpha   90.00
_cell.angle_beta   90.00
_cell.angle_gamma   90.00
#
_symmetry.space_group_name_H-M   'P 1'
#
loop_
_entity.id
_entity.type
_entity.pdbx_description
1 polymer ?
#
loop_
_entity_poly.entity_id
_entity_poly.type
_entity_poly.pdbx_seq_one_letter_code
_entity_poly.pdbx_strand_id
1 'polypeptide(L)'
;MRLFRLLKIVSVGLRFGLDQMVLDHAPTERLARLLRALLFWRDLSAPRAERLRLALEALGPIFVKFGQVLSTRRDLLPVDLADELAKLQDQVPPFPS
;
A
#
# COMPACT_ATOMS: atom_id res chain seq x y z
N MET A 1 16.67 -17.15 -5.89
CA MET A 1 15.22 -17.26 -5.61
C MET A 1 14.66 -16.28 -4.56
N ARG A 2 15.45 -15.61 -3.71
CA ARG A 2 14.94 -14.59 -2.76
C ARG A 2 14.87 -13.17 -3.34
N LEU A 3 15.81 -12.81 -4.21
CA LEU A 3 15.93 -11.46 -4.80
C LEU A 3 14.73 -11.07 -5.68
N PHE A 4 14.17 -12.02 -6.44
CA PHE A 4 12.98 -11.80 -7.27
C PHE A 4 11.73 -11.45 -6.43
N ARG A 5 11.64 -11.96 -5.21
CA ARG A 5 10.51 -11.68 -4.32
C ARG A 5 10.60 -10.26 -3.76
N LEU A 6 11.80 -9.81 -3.40
CA LEU A 6 12.08 -8.41 -3.03
C LEU A 6 11.79 -7.45 -4.19
N LEU A 7 12.26 -7.78 -5.39
CA LEU A 7 11.97 -6.98 -6.60
C LEU A 7 10.47 -6.89 -6.88
N LYS A 8 9.70 -7.96 -6.65
CA LYS A 8 8.23 -7.94 -6.75
C LYS A 8 7.60 -7.00 -5.71
N ILE A 9 8.04 -7.07 -4.46
CA ILE A 9 7.53 -6.20 -3.38
C ILE A 9 7.80 -4.73 -3.71
N VAL A 10 9.04 -4.42 -4.09
CA VAL A 10 9.45 -3.07 -4.48
C VAL A 10 8.68 -2.61 -5.73
N SER A 11 8.52 -3.46 -6.74
CA SER A 11 7.78 -3.13 -7.97
C SER A 11 6.30 -2.84 -7.70
N VAL A 12 5.64 -3.60 -6.82
CA VAL A 12 4.24 -3.37 -6.45
C VAL A 12 4.11 -2.11 -5.58
N GLY A 13 4.97 -1.95 -4.57
CA GLY A 13 4.98 -0.76 -3.72
C GLY A 13 5.28 0.52 -4.50
N LEU A 14 6.19 0.41 -5.49
CA LEU A 14 6.34 1.41 -6.53
C LEU A 14 5.02 1.53 -7.25
N ARG A 15 4.53 0.60 -8.08
CA ARG A 15 3.27 0.74 -8.86
C ARG A 15 2.14 1.53 -8.16
N PHE A 16 1.82 1.23 -6.89
CA PHE A 16 0.76 1.90 -6.12
C PHE A 16 1.13 3.25 -5.46
N GLY A 17 2.36 3.71 -5.55
CA GLY A 17 2.76 5.03 -5.02
C GLY A 17 2.96 5.06 -3.52
N LEU A 18 3.34 3.92 -2.92
CA LEU A 18 3.81 3.88 -1.54
C LEU A 18 5.13 4.65 -1.38
N ASP A 19 5.89 4.81 -2.47
CA ASP A 19 7.09 5.63 -2.51
C ASP A 19 6.79 7.08 -2.12
N GLN A 20 5.64 7.65 -2.46
CA GLN A 20 5.28 9.02 -2.08
C GLN A 20 5.04 9.17 -0.58
N MET A 21 4.45 8.16 0.07
CA MET A 21 4.17 8.19 1.52
C MET A 21 5.46 8.16 2.34
N VAL A 22 6.52 7.51 1.82
CA VAL A 22 7.84 7.44 2.46
C VAL A 22 8.73 8.62 2.06
N LEU A 23 8.67 9.05 0.79
CA LEU A 23 9.50 10.13 0.25
C LEU A 23 9.11 11.52 0.78
N ASP A 24 7.88 11.72 1.26
CA ASP A 24 7.49 12.97 1.95
C ASP A 24 8.30 13.23 3.24
N HIS A 25 8.99 12.21 3.78
CA HIS A 25 9.92 12.35 4.91
C HIS A 25 11.40 12.32 4.50
N ALA A 26 11.72 12.23 3.20
CA ALA A 26 13.10 12.12 2.73
C ALA A 26 13.70 13.50 2.37
N PRO A 27 14.89 13.87 2.86
CA PRO A 27 15.49 15.18 2.65
C PRO A 27 16.01 15.45 1.22
N THR A 28 15.96 14.47 0.31
CA THR A 28 16.62 14.55 -1.02
C THR A 28 15.62 14.82 -2.15
N GLU A 29 15.22 16.08 -2.31
CA GLU A 29 14.22 16.51 -3.32
C GLU A 29 14.55 16.14 -4.78
N ARG A 30 15.83 16.07 -5.14
CA ARG A 30 16.27 15.79 -6.52
C ARG A 30 16.03 14.33 -6.92
N LEU A 31 16.31 13.41 -6.00
CA LEU A 31 16.11 11.98 -6.22
C LEU A 31 14.62 11.66 -6.29
N ALA A 32 13.81 12.27 -5.42
CA ALA A 32 12.36 12.14 -5.46
C ALA A 32 11.78 12.63 -6.80
N ARG A 33 12.25 13.77 -7.33
CA ARG A 33 11.83 14.27 -8.65
C ARG A 33 12.20 13.32 -9.79
N LEU A 34 13.43 12.80 -9.81
CA LEU A 34 13.86 11.84 -10.84
C LEU A 34 13.04 10.56 -10.80
N LEU A 35 12.80 10.00 -9.61
CA LEU A 35 11.97 8.81 -9.47
C LEU A 35 10.52 9.07 -9.92
N ARG A 36 9.91 10.19 -9.51
CA ARG A 36 8.57 10.58 -9.96
C ARG A 36 8.49 10.77 -11.48
N ALA A 37 9.53 11.33 -12.10
CA ALA A 37 9.61 11.52 -13.55
C ALA A 37 9.79 10.21 -14.31
N LEU A 38 10.58 9.26 -13.80
CA LEU A 38 10.72 7.92 -14.41
C LEU A 38 9.46 7.06 -14.23
N LEU A 39 8.71 7.31 -13.16
CA LEU A 39 7.51 6.59 -12.78
C LEU A 39 6.23 7.30 -13.24
N PHE A 40 6.34 8.27 -14.15
CA PHE A 40 5.23 9.09 -14.67
C PHE A 40 4.13 8.28 -15.36
N TRP A 41 4.46 7.10 -15.89
CA TRP A 41 3.49 6.17 -16.50
C TRP A 41 2.57 5.48 -15.48
N ARG A 42 2.73 5.73 -14.18
CA ARG A 42 1.93 5.09 -13.14
C ARG A 42 0.65 5.85 -12.89
N ASP A 43 -0.45 5.11 -12.90
CA ASP A 43 -1.77 5.64 -12.57
C ASP A 43 -1.89 5.84 -11.05
N LEU A 44 -1.96 7.11 -10.65
CA LEU A 44 -2.12 7.56 -9.26
C LEU A 44 -3.47 8.25 -9.06
N SER A 45 -4.45 8.00 -9.93
CA SER A 45 -5.77 8.62 -9.87
C SER A 45 -6.54 8.28 -8.59
N ALA A 46 -6.32 7.07 -8.04
CA ALA A 46 -6.97 6.63 -6.83
C ALA A 46 -6.40 7.31 -5.55
N PRO A 47 -7.25 7.55 -4.52
CA PRO A 47 -6.82 8.04 -3.23
C PRO A 47 -5.68 7.22 -2.62
N ARG A 48 -4.78 7.86 -1.87
CA ARG A 48 -3.61 7.20 -1.27
C ARG A 48 -3.97 5.97 -0.42
N ALA A 49 -5.09 6.03 0.27
CA ALA A 49 -5.54 4.97 1.17
C ALA A 49 -6.07 3.75 0.41
N GLU A 50 -6.79 3.99 -0.67
CA GLU A 50 -7.23 2.93 -1.58
C GLU A 50 -6.05 2.28 -2.29
N ARG A 51 -5.07 3.07 -2.74
CA ARG A 51 -3.83 2.56 -3.34
C ARG A 51 -3.07 1.65 -2.37
N LEU A 52 -3.01 2.01 -1.08
CA LEU A 52 -2.40 1.15 -0.06
C LEU A 52 -3.13 -0.18 0.09
N ARG A 53 -4.47 -0.16 0.18
CA ARG A 53 -5.29 -1.38 0.26
C ARG A 53 -5.03 -2.30 -0.94
N LEU A 54 -5.11 -1.77 -2.16
CA LEU A 54 -4.88 -2.51 -3.40
C LEU A 54 -3.44 -3.03 -3.51
N ALA A 55 -2.45 -2.29 -2.99
CA ALA A 55 -1.08 -2.75 -2.94
C ALA A 55 -0.93 -4.00 -2.05
N LEU A 56 -1.55 -3.98 -0.86
CA LEU A 56 -1.51 -5.12 0.06
C LEU A 56 -2.21 -6.35 -0.52
N GLU A 57 -3.33 -6.17 -1.23
CA GLU A 57 -4.02 -7.23 -1.96
C GLU A 57 -3.14 -7.82 -3.08
N ALA A 58 -2.52 -6.97 -3.90
CA ALA A 58 -1.65 -7.40 -5.00
C ALA A 58 -0.35 -8.09 -4.54
N LEU A 59 0.15 -7.72 -3.35
CA LEU A 59 1.29 -8.36 -2.71
C LEU A 59 0.95 -9.75 -2.16
N GLY A 60 -0.33 -10.02 -1.91
CA GLY A 60 -0.86 -11.33 -1.57
C GLY A 60 -1.20 -11.51 -0.08
N PRO A 61 -1.58 -12.73 0.33
CA PRO A 61 -2.28 -12.97 1.60
C PRO A 61 -1.48 -12.61 2.87
N ILE A 62 -0.14 -12.66 2.81
CA ILE A 62 0.70 -12.23 3.94
C ILE A 62 0.55 -10.72 4.19
N PHE A 63 0.51 -9.92 3.13
CA PHE A 63 0.38 -8.47 3.20
C PHE A 63 -1.05 -8.04 3.52
N VAL A 64 -2.06 -8.79 3.06
CA VAL A 64 -3.45 -8.62 3.50
C VAL A 64 -3.56 -8.78 5.02
N LYS A 65 -3.01 -9.86 5.59
CA LYS A 65 -2.98 -10.05 7.05
C LYS A 65 -2.25 -8.94 7.79
N PHE A 66 -1.14 -8.46 7.25
CA PHE A 66 -0.45 -7.29 7.79
C PHE A 66 -1.35 -6.06 7.81
N GLY A 67 -2.06 -5.79 6.71
CA GLY A 67 -3.05 -4.72 6.61
C GLY A 67 -4.18 -4.84 7.64
N GLN A 68 -4.68 -6.06 7.86
CA GLN A 68 -5.70 -6.36 8.87
C GLN A 68 -5.22 -6.06 10.29
N VAL A 69 -4.00 -6.45 10.65
CA VAL A 69 -3.42 -6.13 11.97
C VAL A 69 -3.23 -4.62 12.10
N LEU A 70 -2.75 -3.96 11.05
CA LEU A 70 -2.50 -2.53 11.05
C LEU A 70 -3.81 -1.71 11.18
N SER A 71 -4.92 -2.15 10.59
CA SER A 71 -6.22 -1.48 10.75
C SER A 71 -6.80 -1.56 12.17
N THR A 72 -6.33 -2.48 13.01
CA THR A 72 -6.69 -2.46 14.45
C THR A 72 -5.96 -1.36 15.23
N ARG A 73 -4.83 -0.87 14.71
CA ARG A 73 -3.99 0.19 15.31
C ARG A 73 -4.32 1.56 14.72
N ARG A 74 -5.59 1.98 14.85
CA ARG A 74 -6.08 3.28 14.35
C ARG A 74 -5.38 4.48 14.99
N ASP A 75 -4.76 4.29 16.16
CA ASP A 75 -3.92 5.29 16.84
C ASP A 75 -2.65 5.65 16.07
N LEU A 76 -2.14 4.73 15.24
CA LEU A 76 -0.90 4.91 14.48
C LEU A 76 -1.14 5.35 13.03
N LEU A 77 -2.40 5.38 12.59
CA LEU A 77 -2.76 5.64 11.21
C LEU A 77 -3.65 6.88 11.08
N PRO A 78 -3.45 7.67 10.01
CA PRO A 78 -4.48 8.57 9.50
C PRO A 78 -5.83 7.86 9.33
N VAL A 79 -6.92 8.56 9.67
CA VAL A 79 -8.28 8.01 9.66
C VAL A 79 -8.66 7.42 8.30
N ASP A 80 -8.27 8.09 7.20
CA ASP A 80 -8.50 7.64 5.83
C ASP A 80 -7.83 6.29 5.53
N LEU A 81 -6.61 6.07 6.05
CA LEU A 81 -5.90 4.80 5.89
C LEU A 81 -6.51 3.70 6.74
N ALA A 82 -6.90 4.02 7.98
CA ALA A 82 -7.55 3.06 8.85
C ALA A 82 -8.88 2.55 8.27
N ASP A 83 -9.69 3.45 7.71
CA ASP A 83 -10.99 3.08 7.11
C ASP A 83 -10.82 2.22 5.85
N GLU A 84 -9.84 2.52 4.98
CA GLU A 84 -9.57 1.68 3.81
C GLU A 84 -8.97 0.32 4.19
N LEU A 85 -8.06 0.28 5.17
CA LEU A 85 -7.49 -0.99 5.65
C LEU A 85 -8.50 -1.83 6.44
N ALA A 86 -9.53 -1.22 7.03
CA ALA A 86 -10.64 -1.95 7.66
C ALA A 86 -11.43 -2.76 6.62
N LYS A 87 -11.49 -2.32 5.35
CA LYS A 87 -12.13 -3.10 4.26
C LYS A 87 -11.39 -4.40 3.95
N LEU A 88 -10.12 -4.55 4.35
CA LEU A 88 -9.41 -5.83 4.26
C LEU A 88 -9.91 -6.86 5.29
N GLN A 89 -10.66 -6.42 6.30
CA GLN A 89 -11.21 -7.27 7.35
C GLN A 89 -12.57 -7.90 6.96
N ASP A 90 -13.15 -7.49 5.82
CA ASP A 90 -14.54 -7.75 5.39
C ASP A 90 -14.62 -8.87 4.32
N GLN A 91 -15.62 -9.76 4.24
CA GLN A 91 -16.69 -10.24 5.14
C GLN A 91 -16.89 -11.72 4.76
N VAL A 92 -16.71 -12.67 5.70
CA VAL A 92 -17.20 -14.02 5.44
C VAL A 92 -18.72 -13.94 5.62
N PRO A 93 -19.55 -14.20 4.58
CA PRO A 93 -20.98 -14.28 4.78
C PRO A 93 -21.27 -15.30 5.89
N PRO A 94 -22.19 -15.02 6.82
CA PRO A 94 -22.54 -15.96 7.86
C PRO A 94 -22.96 -17.28 7.21
N PHE A 95 -22.52 -18.40 7.79
CA PHE A 95 -22.88 -19.72 7.28
C PHE A 95 -24.42 -19.86 7.26
N PRO A 96 -25.01 -20.33 6.16
CA PRO A 96 -26.43 -20.64 6.15
C PRO A 96 -26.69 -21.77 7.17
N SER A 97 -27.61 -21.52 8.09
CA SER A 97 -28.14 -22.49 9.06
C SER A 97 -29.17 -23.42 8.45
#